data_AF-A0A8D6SUT1-F1
#
_entry.id   AF-A0A8D6SUT1-F1
#
_cell.length_a   1.000
_cell.length_b   1.000
_cell.length_c   1.000
_cell.angle_alpha   90.00
_cell.angle_beta   90.00
_cell.angle_gamma   90.00
#
_symmetry.space_group_name_H-M   'P 1'
#
loop_
_entity.id
_entity.type
_entity.pdbx_description
1 polymer ?
#
loop_
_entity_poly.entity_id
_entity_poly.type
_entity_poly.pdbx_seq_one_letter_code
_entity_poly.pdbx_strand_id
1 'polypeptide(L)'
;MKGKGGEPIIQIQTPFGGGRTHSLIVLYHTFKNPEIAKKYIPDIEPIKAKITIIVGTAITPENVDNKITGTLWGEIEKQLEGEIKTLNSPISPGSEKLRALLKKHETVLILMDEVLAYVVKARGIKVGDINLASQTIAFLQELTETVKSLSNTLLVITLPASVLEYADEEVAEELLAKLQKVVGKIEKIYTPVSGEEIYEVIRRRLFQRIDEEDVKNIVDEFIDYYEREGILINKSQYREKMIKSYPFHP
;
A
#
# COMPACT_ATOMS: atom_id res chain seq x y z
N MET A 1 -9.77 -12.74 -8.24
CA MET A 1 -11.17 -12.50 -7.80
C MET A 1 -12.24 -13.34 -8.52
N LYS A 2 -11.93 -14.51 -9.12
CA LYS A 2 -12.94 -15.45 -9.70
C LYS A 2 -12.89 -16.86 -9.07
N GLY A 3 -12.34 -16.99 -7.86
CA GLY A 3 -12.19 -18.31 -7.21
C GLY A 3 -11.23 -19.29 -7.92
N LYS A 4 -10.47 -18.85 -8.93
CA LYS A 4 -9.49 -19.66 -9.68
C LYS A 4 -8.08 -19.65 -9.07
N GLY A 5 -7.95 -19.35 -7.78
CA GLY A 5 -6.67 -19.07 -7.14
C GLY A 5 -6.17 -17.63 -7.35
N GLY A 6 -5.25 -17.20 -6.49
CA GLY A 6 -4.70 -15.85 -6.40
C GLY A 6 -4.67 -15.34 -4.96
N GLU A 7 -3.74 -14.45 -4.66
CA GLU A 7 -3.54 -13.88 -3.32
C GLU A 7 -4.65 -12.85 -3.03
N PRO A 8 -5.55 -13.07 -2.05
CA PRO A 8 -6.69 -12.19 -1.80
C PRO A 8 -6.31 -10.95 -0.98
N ILE A 9 -5.05 -10.86 -0.54
CA ILE A 9 -4.50 -9.79 0.27
C ILE A 9 -3.15 -9.41 -0.33
N ILE A 10 -2.94 -8.12 -0.60
CA ILE A 10 -1.71 -7.60 -1.17
C ILE A 10 -1.20 -6.48 -0.25
N GLN A 11 0.01 -6.64 0.27
CA GLN A 11 0.71 -5.57 0.97
C GLN A 11 1.64 -4.84 0.00
N ILE A 12 1.44 -3.52 -0.14
CA ILE A 12 2.36 -2.65 -0.88
C ILE A 12 3.27 -1.94 0.13
N GLN A 13 4.56 -2.17 0.00
CA GLN A 13 5.60 -1.46 0.75
C GLN A 13 6.56 -0.83 -0.26
N THR A 14 6.86 0.46 -0.10
CA THR A 14 7.87 1.13 -0.93
C THR A 14 8.94 1.72 -0.04
N PRO A 15 10.24 1.46 -0.28
CA PRO A 15 11.32 2.01 0.51
C PRO A 15 11.46 3.54 0.35
N PHE A 16 11.05 4.09 -0.80
CA PHE A 16 11.13 5.54 -1.06
C PHE A 16 9.91 6.02 -1.83
N GLY A 17 9.07 6.86 -1.21
CA GLY A 17 8.02 7.78 -1.71
C GLY A 17 7.32 7.55 -3.07
N GLY A 18 7.32 6.34 -3.64
CA GLY A 18 7.50 6.19 -5.08
C GLY A 18 6.31 5.74 -5.91
N GLY A 19 5.21 5.29 -5.30
CA GLY A 19 4.14 4.70 -6.10
C GLY A 19 2.98 4.02 -5.36
N ARG A 20 2.98 3.93 -4.02
CA ARG A 20 1.90 3.28 -3.25
C ARG A 20 0.52 3.82 -3.63
N THR A 21 0.33 5.13 -3.46
CA THR A 21 -0.93 5.81 -3.81
C THR A 21 -1.22 5.72 -5.31
N HIS A 22 -0.20 5.79 -6.17
CA HIS A 22 -0.39 5.67 -7.62
C HIS A 22 -0.89 4.26 -8.01
N SER A 23 -0.33 3.20 -7.42
CA SER A 23 -0.79 1.82 -7.59
C SER A 23 -2.24 1.66 -7.11
N LEU A 24 -2.60 2.22 -5.96
CA LEU A 24 -3.98 2.21 -5.47
C LEU A 24 -4.94 2.94 -6.43
N ILE A 25 -4.53 4.09 -6.98
CA ILE A 25 -5.31 4.85 -7.96
C ILE A 25 -5.50 4.03 -9.25
N VAL A 26 -4.44 3.37 -9.74
CA VAL A 26 -4.53 2.49 -10.92
C VAL A 26 -5.50 1.34 -10.66
N LEU A 27 -5.43 0.70 -9.49
CA LEU A 27 -6.38 -0.34 -9.10
C LEU A 27 -7.81 0.21 -9.03
N TYR A 28 -8.01 1.38 -8.41
CA TYR A 28 -9.31 2.03 -8.35
C TYR A 28 -9.92 2.21 -9.73
N HIS A 29 -9.18 2.82 -10.67
CA HIS A 29 -9.69 3.05 -12.02
C HIS A 29 -9.88 1.75 -12.80
N THR A 30 -9.01 0.75 -12.60
CA THR A 30 -9.13 -0.58 -13.20
C THR A 30 -10.43 -1.27 -12.81
N PHE A 31 -10.78 -1.28 -11.53
CA PHE A 31 -11.99 -1.94 -11.05
C PHE A 31 -13.26 -1.09 -11.18
N LYS A 32 -13.14 0.24 -11.27
CA LYS A 32 -14.28 1.13 -11.48
C LYS A 32 -14.71 1.17 -12.94
N ASN A 33 -13.75 1.20 -13.87
CA ASN A 33 -13.98 1.30 -15.32
C ASN A 33 -13.18 0.22 -16.08
N PRO A 34 -13.52 -1.06 -15.90
CA PRO A 34 -12.71 -2.16 -16.44
C PRO A 34 -12.61 -2.18 -17.97
N GLU A 35 -13.62 -1.70 -18.69
CA GLU A 35 -13.59 -1.57 -20.15
C GLU A 35 -12.57 -0.53 -20.64
N ILE A 36 -12.34 0.53 -19.86
CA ILE A 36 -11.29 1.51 -20.16
C ILE A 36 -9.92 0.90 -19.87
N ALA A 37 -9.79 0.22 -18.72
CA ALA A 37 -8.54 -0.41 -18.32
C ALA A 37 -8.06 -1.46 -19.33
N LYS A 38 -8.98 -2.25 -19.90
CA LYS A 38 -8.69 -3.24 -20.95
C LYS A 38 -8.02 -2.64 -22.20
N LYS A 39 -8.24 -1.37 -22.51
CA LYS A 39 -7.56 -0.68 -23.62
C LYS A 39 -6.06 -0.51 -23.37
N TYR A 40 -5.66 -0.41 -22.10
CA TYR A 40 -4.27 -0.20 -21.69
C TYR A 40 -3.61 -1.48 -21.18
N ILE A 41 -4.40 -2.47 -20.76
CA ILE A 41 -3.96 -3.78 -20.28
C ILE A 41 -4.74 -4.85 -21.07
N PRO A 42 -4.30 -5.21 -22.28
CA PRO A 42 -5.09 -6.05 -23.20
C PRO A 42 -5.47 -7.42 -22.63
N ASP A 43 -4.59 -7.97 -21.79
CA ASP A 43 -4.74 -9.31 -21.19
C ASP A 43 -5.57 -9.31 -19.89
N ILE A 44 -6.02 -8.14 -19.41
CA ILE A 44 -6.86 -8.09 -18.22
C ILE A 44 -8.30 -8.49 -18.55
N GLU A 45 -8.84 -9.43 -17.77
CA GLU A 45 -10.28 -9.65 -17.79
C GLU A 45 -10.97 -8.46 -17.12
N PRO A 46 -11.95 -7.81 -17.78
CA PRO A 46 -12.66 -6.70 -17.20
C PRO A 46 -13.53 -7.20 -16.03
N ILE A 47 -13.19 -6.75 -14.81
CA ILE A 47 -13.94 -7.08 -13.59
C ILE A 47 -14.31 -5.77 -12.91
N LYS A 48 -15.61 -5.57 -12.71
CA LYS A 48 -16.14 -4.45 -11.93
C LYS A 48 -16.25 -4.85 -10.46
N ALA A 49 -15.85 -3.97 -9.55
CA ALA A 49 -15.98 -4.21 -8.12
C ALA A 49 -16.71 -3.06 -7.42
N LYS A 50 -17.36 -3.36 -6.31
CA LYS A 50 -17.70 -2.37 -5.28
C LYS A 50 -16.40 -2.01 -4.56
N ILE A 51 -16.03 -0.74 -4.54
CA ILE A 51 -14.74 -0.30 -4.00
C ILE A 51 -14.96 0.49 -2.72
N THR A 52 -14.20 0.18 -1.69
CA THR A 52 -14.05 1.00 -0.49
C THR A 52 -12.59 1.45 -0.34
N ILE A 53 -12.39 2.71 0.04
CA ILE A 53 -11.09 3.36 0.16
C ILE A 53 -10.96 3.92 1.57
N ILE A 54 -9.89 3.52 2.25
CA ILE A 54 -9.48 4.01 3.54
C ILE A 54 -8.16 4.74 3.34
N VAL A 55 -8.09 6.00 3.76
CA VAL A 55 -6.85 6.78 3.76
C VAL A 55 -6.56 7.17 5.21
N GLY A 56 -5.59 6.50 5.82
CA GLY A 56 -5.35 6.61 7.26
C GLY A 56 -4.91 8.00 7.72
N THR A 57 -4.32 8.79 6.82
CA THR A 57 -4.01 10.20 7.08
C THR A 57 -5.25 11.10 7.06
N ALA A 58 -6.26 10.78 6.27
CA ALA A 58 -7.49 11.56 6.12
C ALA A 58 -8.56 11.22 7.16
N ILE A 59 -8.54 10.00 7.70
CA ILE A 59 -9.45 9.60 8.77
C ILE A 59 -8.81 9.94 10.11
N THR A 60 -9.60 10.59 10.96
CA THR A 60 -9.22 10.86 12.35
C THR A 60 -10.31 10.26 13.23
N PRO A 61 -9.97 9.28 14.08
CA PRO A 61 -10.94 8.80 15.03
C PRO A 61 -11.12 9.87 16.12
N GLU A 62 -12.35 10.00 16.62
CA GLU A 62 -12.71 11.00 17.62
C GLU A 62 -13.54 10.35 18.71
N ASN A 63 -13.47 10.89 19.93
CA ASN A 63 -14.36 10.52 21.03
C ASN A 63 -15.12 11.78 21.45
N VAL A 64 -16.38 11.87 21.03
CA VAL A 64 -17.28 12.98 21.34
C VAL A 64 -18.42 12.43 22.18
N ASP A 65 -18.63 12.97 23.37
CA ASP A 65 -19.69 12.54 24.30
C ASP A 65 -19.73 11.03 24.57
N ASN A 66 -18.55 10.42 24.82
CA ASN A 66 -18.36 8.98 25.00
C ASN A 66 -18.74 8.11 23.79
N LYS A 67 -18.91 8.73 22.62
CA LYS A 67 -19.15 8.05 21.36
C LYS A 67 -17.91 8.16 20.47
N ILE A 68 -17.36 7.01 20.13
CA ILE A 68 -16.20 6.94 19.24
C ILE A 68 -16.68 6.86 17.80
N THR A 69 -16.16 7.75 16.96
CA THR A 69 -16.41 7.81 15.51
C THR A 69 -15.10 7.71 14.74
N GLY A 70 -15.19 7.53 13.42
CA GLY A 70 -14.02 7.45 12.55
C GLY A 70 -13.28 6.11 12.61
N THR A 71 -13.92 5.04 13.11
CA THR A 71 -13.36 3.69 13.08
C THR A 71 -13.25 3.17 11.63
N LEU A 72 -12.17 2.45 11.30
CA LEU A 72 -11.97 1.92 9.94
C LEU A 72 -13.11 1.00 9.49
N TRP A 73 -13.61 0.13 10.37
CA TRP A 73 -14.70 -0.79 10.05
C TRP A 73 -16.03 -0.06 9.82
N GLY A 74 -16.33 0.97 10.62
CA GLY A 74 -17.48 1.83 10.41
C GLY A 74 -17.41 2.56 9.07
N GLU A 75 -16.24 3.08 8.69
CA GLU A 75 -16.06 3.76 7.41
C GLU A 75 -16.21 2.79 6.21
N ILE A 76 -15.75 1.55 6.34
CA ILE A 76 -16.01 0.50 5.33
C ILE A 76 -17.51 0.23 5.18
N GLU A 77 -18.25 0.04 6.29
CA GLU A 77 -19.71 -0.16 6.22
C GLU A 77 -20.40 1.03 5.55
N LYS A 78 -20.02 2.25 5.94
CA LYS A 78 -20.58 3.49 5.37
C LYS A 78 -20.38 3.59 3.87
N GLN A 79 -19.21 3.23 3.34
CA GLN A 79 -18.96 3.30 1.90
C GLN A 79 -19.64 2.18 1.11
N LEU A 80 -19.78 1.00 1.73
CA LEU A 80 -20.43 -0.15 1.10
C LEU A 80 -21.95 0.01 1.08
N GLU A 81 -22.54 0.40 2.21
CA GLU A 81 -23.99 0.40 2.46
C GLU A 81 -24.61 1.81 2.47
N GLY A 82 -23.81 2.86 2.54
CA GLY A 82 -24.25 4.27 2.60
C GLY A 82 -24.36 4.84 4.02
N GLU A 83 -24.33 4.00 5.05
CA GLU A 83 -24.47 4.38 6.45
C GLU A 83 -23.79 3.38 7.40
N ILE A 84 -23.60 3.76 8.66
CA ILE A 84 -23.05 2.89 9.70
C ILE A 84 -24.21 2.38 10.56
N LYS A 85 -24.47 1.08 10.55
CA LYS A 85 -25.58 0.44 11.25
C LYS A 85 -25.11 -0.69 12.16
N THR A 86 -24.34 -1.61 11.60
CA THR A 86 -23.93 -2.86 12.26
C THR A 86 -22.55 -2.74 12.90
N LEU A 87 -21.68 -1.94 12.28
CA LEU A 87 -20.28 -1.76 12.67
C LEU A 87 -20.09 -0.40 13.39
N ASN A 88 -21.02 -0.06 14.27
CA ASN A 88 -21.07 1.24 15.00
C ASN A 88 -20.42 1.21 16.40
N SER A 89 -19.82 0.08 16.78
CA SER A 89 -19.14 -0.12 18.06
C SER A 89 -17.67 0.32 17.99
N PRO A 90 -17.06 0.81 19.08
CA PRO A 90 -15.61 1.03 19.17
C PRO A 90 -14.78 -0.25 19.28
N ILE A 91 -15.43 -1.41 19.38
CA ILE A 91 -14.79 -2.73 19.48
C ILE A 91 -14.77 -3.37 18.08
N SER A 92 -13.69 -4.10 17.77
CA SER A 92 -13.58 -4.85 16.51
C SER A 92 -14.81 -5.74 16.30
N PRO A 93 -15.39 -5.75 15.09
CA PRO A 93 -16.72 -6.31 14.88
C PRO A 93 -16.76 -7.85 14.84
N GLY A 94 -15.63 -8.52 14.67
CA GLY A 94 -15.52 -9.95 14.46
C GLY A 94 -15.70 -10.36 12.99
N SER A 95 -15.06 -11.46 12.62
CA SER A 95 -15.03 -11.98 11.25
C SER A 95 -16.43 -12.30 10.67
N GLU A 96 -17.39 -12.73 11.50
CA GLU A 96 -18.74 -13.05 11.04
C GLU A 96 -19.53 -11.81 10.58
N LYS A 97 -19.43 -10.69 11.30
CA LYS A 97 -20.07 -9.43 10.88
C LYS A 97 -19.44 -8.89 9.59
N LEU A 98 -18.10 -8.96 9.49
CA LEU A 98 -17.37 -8.57 8.28
C LEU A 98 -17.75 -9.46 7.09
N ARG A 99 -17.84 -10.77 7.29
CA ARG A 99 -18.28 -11.73 6.27
C ARG A 99 -19.69 -11.41 5.80
N ALA A 100 -20.61 -11.17 6.73
CA ALA A 100 -22.01 -10.85 6.41
C ALA A 100 -22.11 -9.54 5.60
N LEU A 101 -21.31 -8.52 5.94
CA LEU A 101 -21.24 -7.28 5.17
C LEU A 101 -20.70 -7.51 3.76
N LEU A 102 -19.54 -8.15 3.63
CA LEU A 102 -18.86 -8.31 2.34
C LEU A 102 -19.62 -9.24 1.37
N LYS A 103 -20.29 -10.29 1.88
CA LYS A 103 -21.08 -11.22 1.06
C LYS A 103 -22.32 -10.61 0.39
N LYS A 104 -22.76 -9.41 0.80
CA LYS A 104 -23.86 -8.69 0.13
C LYS A 104 -23.47 -8.19 -1.26
N HIS A 105 -22.19 -8.18 -1.60
CA HIS A 105 -21.69 -7.65 -2.86
C HIS A 105 -21.03 -8.75 -3.71
N GLU A 106 -21.18 -8.64 -5.03
CA GLU A 106 -20.69 -9.63 -5.99
C GLU A 106 -19.15 -9.65 -6.08
N THR A 107 -18.49 -8.50 -6.04
CA THR A 107 -17.02 -8.38 -5.97
C THR A 107 -16.66 -7.14 -5.19
N VAL A 108 -15.73 -7.25 -4.25
CA VAL A 108 -15.31 -6.15 -3.38
C VAL A 108 -13.82 -5.92 -3.48
N LEU A 109 -13.43 -4.65 -3.66
CA LEU A 109 -12.06 -4.18 -3.56
C LEU A 109 -11.95 -3.25 -2.35
N ILE A 110 -11.09 -3.60 -1.41
CA ILE A 110 -10.78 -2.80 -0.22
C ILE A 110 -9.38 -2.22 -0.41
N LEU A 111 -9.27 -0.91 -0.53
CA LEU A 111 -7.99 -0.20 -0.63
C LEU A 111 -7.73 0.54 0.67
N MET A 112 -6.60 0.28 1.33
CA MET A 112 -6.22 0.93 2.58
C MET A 112 -4.83 1.57 2.44
N ASP A 113 -4.77 2.89 2.38
CA ASP A 113 -3.53 3.65 2.28
C ASP A 113 -3.12 4.22 3.66
N GLU A 114 -1.82 4.20 3.95
CA GLU A 114 -1.20 4.76 5.16
C GLU A 114 -1.89 4.32 6.46
N VAL A 115 -2.13 3.01 6.61
CA VAL A 115 -2.86 2.47 7.77
C VAL A 115 -2.16 2.77 9.09
N LEU A 116 -0.82 2.76 9.11
CA LEU A 116 -0.06 3.10 10.32
C LEU A 116 -0.41 4.51 10.83
N ALA A 117 -0.58 5.49 9.95
CA ALA A 117 -0.91 6.87 10.32
C ALA A 117 -2.23 6.94 11.10
N TYR A 118 -3.22 6.14 10.71
CA TYR A 118 -4.46 6.02 11.46
C TYR A 118 -4.25 5.34 12.82
N VAL A 119 -3.51 4.23 12.86
CA VAL A 119 -3.31 3.47 14.10
C VAL A 119 -2.58 4.31 15.16
N VAL A 120 -1.60 5.13 14.75
CA VAL A 120 -0.92 6.06 15.66
C VAL A 120 -1.91 7.06 16.28
N LYS A 121 -2.81 7.67 15.48
CA LYS A 121 -3.87 8.55 16.01
C LYS A 121 -4.82 7.80 16.95
N ALA A 122 -5.22 6.59 16.57
CA ALA A 122 -6.16 5.76 17.33
C ALA A 122 -5.64 5.35 18.71
N ARG A 123 -4.32 5.36 18.93
CA ARG A 123 -3.70 5.07 20.24
C ARG A 123 -4.17 6.03 21.33
N GLY A 124 -4.48 7.28 20.97
CA GLY A 124 -4.96 8.30 21.92
C GLY A 124 -6.39 8.08 22.43
N ILE A 125 -7.16 7.17 21.82
CA ILE A 125 -8.55 6.93 22.19
C ILE A 125 -8.69 5.68 23.05
N LYS A 126 -9.13 5.85 24.30
CA LYS A 126 -9.41 4.73 25.21
C LYS A 126 -10.65 3.96 24.79
N VAL A 127 -10.57 2.63 24.89
CA VAL A 127 -11.68 1.69 24.68
C VAL A 127 -11.60 0.63 25.78
N GLY A 128 -12.41 0.80 26.83
CA GLY A 128 -12.29 -0.01 28.05
C GLY A 128 -10.90 0.14 28.67
N ASP A 129 -10.27 -0.99 29.00
CA ASP A 129 -8.92 -1.04 29.58
C ASP A 129 -7.79 -0.92 28.53
N ILE A 130 -8.14 -0.86 27.24
CA ILE A 130 -7.19 -0.72 26.13
C ILE A 130 -7.46 0.56 25.32
N ASN A 131 -6.96 0.62 24.09
CA ASN A 131 -7.18 1.73 23.18
C ASN A 131 -7.69 1.29 21.80
N LEU A 132 -8.12 2.26 21.00
CA LEU A 132 -8.66 2.02 19.66
C LEU A 132 -7.60 1.50 18.69
N ALA A 133 -6.31 1.78 18.91
CA ALA A 133 -5.22 1.18 18.11
C ALA A 133 -5.20 -0.35 18.27
N SER A 134 -5.31 -0.86 19.51
CA SER A 134 -5.41 -2.30 19.78
C SER A 134 -6.64 -2.93 19.11
N GLN A 135 -7.80 -2.26 19.18
CA GLN A 135 -9.02 -2.71 18.48
C GLN A 135 -8.86 -2.67 16.96
N THR A 136 -8.12 -1.70 16.43
CA THR A 136 -7.84 -1.60 14.99
C THR A 136 -6.94 -2.73 14.50
N ILE A 137 -5.92 -3.10 15.27
CA ILE A 137 -5.06 -4.25 14.95
C ILE A 137 -5.87 -5.55 14.98
N ALA A 138 -6.74 -5.74 15.97
CA ALA A 138 -7.65 -6.89 16.04
C ALA A 138 -8.60 -6.92 14.82
N PHE A 139 -9.20 -5.79 14.46
CA PHE A 139 -10.02 -5.65 13.27
C PHE A 139 -9.26 -6.02 11.98
N LEU A 140 -8.01 -5.58 11.80
CA LEU A 140 -7.22 -5.94 10.61
C LEU A 140 -6.95 -7.45 10.55
N GLN A 141 -6.76 -8.10 11.70
CA GLN A 141 -6.66 -9.55 11.75
C GLN A 141 -7.97 -10.23 11.31
N GLU A 142 -9.11 -9.82 11.89
CA GLU A 142 -10.43 -10.33 11.52
C GLU A 142 -10.75 -10.08 10.03
N LEU A 143 -10.40 -8.90 9.51
CA LEU A 143 -10.60 -8.52 8.11
C LEU A 143 -9.77 -9.41 7.19
N THR A 144 -8.49 -9.59 7.48
CA THR A 144 -7.61 -10.42 6.64
C THR A 144 -8.06 -11.89 6.64
N GLU A 145 -8.44 -12.45 7.78
CA GLU A 145 -9.02 -13.81 7.86
C GLU A 145 -10.34 -13.91 7.07
N THR A 146 -11.19 -12.89 7.16
CA THR A 146 -12.44 -12.83 6.42
C THR A 146 -12.19 -12.78 4.92
N VAL A 147 -11.34 -11.88 4.44
CA VAL A 147 -11.01 -11.73 3.02
C VAL A 147 -10.42 -13.03 2.43
N LYS A 148 -9.55 -13.73 3.16
CA LYS A 148 -9.01 -15.04 2.74
C LYS A 148 -10.08 -16.08 2.45
N SER A 149 -11.16 -16.04 3.22
CA SER A 149 -12.25 -16.99 3.10
C SER A 149 -13.30 -16.61 2.04
N LEU A 150 -13.11 -15.48 1.33
CA LEU A 150 -14.00 -14.99 0.29
C LEU A 150 -13.29 -15.01 -1.07
N SER A 151 -13.88 -15.67 -2.07
CA SER A 151 -13.29 -15.83 -3.40
C SER A 151 -13.36 -14.58 -4.29
N ASN A 152 -14.15 -13.59 -3.88
CA ASN A 152 -14.55 -12.41 -4.63
C ASN A 152 -14.17 -11.09 -3.93
N THR A 153 -13.33 -11.13 -2.89
CA THR A 153 -12.86 -9.94 -2.18
C THR A 153 -11.34 -9.83 -2.31
N LEU A 154 -10.85 -8.62 -2.62
CA LEU A 154 -9.43 -8.29 -2.60
C LEU A 154 -9.18 -7.16 -1.59
N LEU A 155 -8.20 -7.36 -0.71
CA LEU A 155 -7.67 -6.33 0.17
C LEU A 155 -6.30 -5.90 -0.35
N VAL A 156 -6.11 -4.60 -0.58
CA VAL A 156 -4.80 -4.01 -0.86
C VAL A 156 -4.51 -2.98 0.21
N ILE A 157 -3.42 -3.19 0.94
CA ILE A 157 -3.04 -2.37 2.10
C ILE A 157 -1.63 -1.86 1.93
N THR A 158 -1.40 -0.61 2.32
CA THR A 158 -0.07 0.01 2.29
C THR A 158 0.44 0.23 3.71
N LEU A 159 1.72 -0.09 3.89
CA LEU A 159 2.47 0.18 5.12
C LEU A 159 3.77 0.91 4.75
N PRO A 160 4.21 1.87 5.56
CA PRO A 160 5.47 2.54 5.31
C PRO A 160 6.65 1.58 5.58
N ALA A 161 7.77 1.83 4.90
CA ALA A 161 8.99 1.07 5.11
C ALA A 161 9.81 1.56 6.32
N SER A 162 9.51 2.77 6.79
CA SER A 162 10.19 3.45 7.88
C SER A 162 9.18 4.30 8.65
N VAL A 163 9.52 4.72 9.87
CA VAL A 163 8.66 5.55 10.73
C VAL A 163 9.29 6.90 11.11
N LEU A 164 10.33 7.32 10.39
CA LEU A 164 11.07 8.58 10.64
C LEU A 164 10.19 9.84 10.58
N GLU A 165 9.01 9.76 9.96
CA GLU A 165 8.03 10.84 9.90
C GLU A 165 7.16 10.99 11.16
N TYR A 166 7.25 10.06 12.13
CA TYR A 166 6.45 10.07 13.35
C TYR A 166 7.22 10.67 14.52
N ALA A 167 6.54 11.48 15.34
CA ALA A 167 7.16 12.14 16.50
C ALA A 167 7.61 11.18 17.61
N ASP A 168 6.92 10.05 17.76
CA ASP A 168 7.25 8.97 18.68
C ASP A 168 7.61 7.73 17.85
N GLU A 169 8.87 7.67 17.44
CA GLU A 169 9.39 6.62 16.55
C GLU A 169 9.27 5.24 17.19
N GLU A 170 9.62 5.08 18.47
CA GLU A 170 9.57 3.78 19.18
C GLU A 170 8.15 3.20 19.19
N VAL A 171 7.15 4.04 19.49
CA VAL A 171 5.74 3.63 19.44
C VAL A 171 5.30 3.31 18.01
N ALA A 172 5.71 4.12 17.03
CA ALA A 172 5.37 3.87 15.63
C ALA A 172 6.00 2.57 15.10
N GLU A 173 7.24 2.26 15.48
CA GLU A 173 7.91 1.00 15.18
C GLU A 173 7.18 -0.18 15.80
N GLU A 174 6.78 -0.09 17.08
CA GLU A 174 6.04 -1.14 17.77
C GLU A 174 4.70 -1.43 17.05
N LEU A 175 3.96 -0.38 16.69
CA LEU A 175 2.69 -0.50 15.97
C LEU A 175 2.89 -1.04 14.55
N LEU A 176 3.91 -0.57 13.83
CA LEU A 176 4.26 -1.05 12.49
C LEU A 176 4.60 -2.54 12.53
N ALA A 177 5.41 -2.99 13.50
CA ALA A 177 5.75 -4.40 13.66
C ALA A 177 4.51 -5.27 13.93
N LYS A 178 3.56 -4.79 14.74
CA LYS A 178 2.28 -5.48 14.96
C LYS A 178 1.45 -5.53 13.67
N LEU A 179 1.36 -4.44 12.92
CA LEU A 179 0.65 -4.39 11.64
C LEU A 179 1.28 -5.34 10.62
N GLN A 180 2.61 -5.33 10.48
CA GLN A 180 3.35 -6.26 9.62
C GLN A 180 3.18 -7.71 10.05
N LYS A 181 3.00 -8.01 11.35
CA LYS A 181 2.71 -9.38 11.79
C LYS A 181 1.31 -9.84 11.40
N VAL A 182 0.33 -8.93 11.44
CA VAL A 182 -1.07 -9.22 11.07
C VAL A 182 -1.21 -9.33 9.55
N VAL A 183 -0.65 -8.36 8.82
CA VAL A 183 -0.75 -8.26 7.37
C VAL A 183 0.30 -9.15 6.67
N GLY A 184 1.55 -9.13 7.14
CA GLY A 184 2.70 -9.80 6.53
C GLY A 184 2.84 -11.29 6.87
N LYS A 185 1.98 -11.87 7.71
CA LYS A 185 1.72 -13.34 7.72
C LYS A 185 1.08 -13.82 6.40
N ILE A 186 0.84 -12.91 5.47
CA ILE A 186 0.01 -13.07 4.29
C ILE A 186 0.76 -12.45 3.11
N GLU A 187 1.64 -13.27 2.52
CA GLU A 187 2.23 -13.25 1.16
C GLU A 187 2.60 -11.93 0.44
N LYS A 188 3.72 -12.03 -0.30
CA LYS A 188 4.47 -11.08 -1.14
C LYS A 188 4.40 -9.58 -0.80
N ILE A 189 5.52 -9.08 -0.27
CA ILE A 189 5.87 -7.65 -0.33
C ILE A 189 6.06 -7.28 -1.80
N TYR A 190 5.05 -6.67 -2.42
CA TYR A 190 5.23 -6.03 -3.71
C TYR A 190 5.89 -4.69 -3.47
N THR A 191 7.18 -4.62 -3.80
CA THR A 191 7.88 -3.34 -3.95
C THR A 191 7.72 -2.97 -5.42
N PRO A 192 6.75 -2.12 -5.82
CA PRO A 192 6.40 -1.87 -7.22
C PRO A 192 7.55 -1.30 -8.07
N VAL A 193 8.66 -0.92 -7.43
CA VAL A 193 9.90 -0.50 -8.07
C VAL A 193 11.03 -1.09 -7.23
N SER A 194 11.80 -2.04 -7.77
CA SER A 194 12.93 -2.65 -7.05
C SER A 194 14.17 -2.71 -7.95
N GLY A 195 15.35 -2.42 -7.39
CA GLY A 195 16.60 -2.44 -8.14
C GLY A 195 16.76 -1.22 -9.06
N GLU A 196 17.25 -1.44 -10.29
CA GLU A 196 17.67 -0.40 -11.25
C GLU A 196 16.52 0.52 -11.71
N GLU A 197 15.26 0.09 -11.57
CA GLU A 197 14.08 0.89 -11.94
C GLU A 197 13.88 2.11 -11.04
N ILE A 198 14.46 2.11 -9.82
CA ILE A 198 14.35 3.25 -8.90
C ILE A 198 14.99 4.50 -9.47
N TYR A 199 16.06 4.32 -10.27
CA TYR A 199 16.81 5.43 -10.84
C TYR A 199 15.96 6.22 -11.83
N GLU A 200 15.20 5.54 -12.69
CA GLU A 200 14.30 6.22 -13.65
C GLU A 200 13.18 6.98 -12.94
N VAL A 201 12.62 6.41 -11.87
CA VAL A 201 11.55 7.06 -11.10
C VAL A 201 12.05 8.32 -10.40
N ILE A 202 13.22 8.26 -9.75
CA ILE A 202 13.83 9.42 -9.10
C ILE A 202 14.27 10.45 -10.14
N ARG A 203 14.87 10.00 -11.26
CA ARG A 203 15.28 10.84 -12.38
C ARG A 203 14.12 11.68 -12.91
N ARG A 204 12.96 11.06 -13.19
CA ARG A 204 11.75 11.76 -13.66
C ARG A 204 11.15 12.73 -12.63
N ARG A 205 11.40 12.52 -11.35
CA ARG A 205 10.92 13.43 -10.28
C ARG A 205 11.81 14.64 -10.10
N LEU A 206 13.12 14.44 -10.11
CA LEU A 206 14.10 15.48 -9.80
C LEU A 206 14.50 16.30 -11.03
N PHE A 207 14.42 15.73 -12.23
CA PHE A 207 14.89 16.38 -13.45
C PHE A 207 13.77 16.50 -14.49
N GLN A 208 13.57 17.70 -15.03
CA GLN A 208 12.60 17.95 -16.10
C GLN A 208 13.05 17.39 -17.46
N ARG A 209 14.36 17.39 -17.72
CA ARG A 209 14.95 16.90 -18.96
C ARG A 209 16.37 16.44 -18.72
N ILE A 210 16.78 15.39 -19.44
CA ILE A 210 18.16 14.91 -19.50
C ILE A 210 18.47 14.68 -20.97
N ASP A 211 19.68 15.07 -21.38
CA ASP A 211 20.18 14.81 -22.73
C ASP A 211 20.81 13.42 -22.78
N GLU A 212 20.24 12.51 -23.59
CA GLU A 212 20.69 11.13 -23.69
C GLU A 212 22.04 10.97 -24.42
N GLU A 213 22.43 11.93 -25.26
CA GLU A 213 23.74 11.92 -25.90
C GLU A 213 24.83 12.29 -24.88
N ASP A 214 24.59 13.33 -24.07
CA ASP A 214 25.53 13.74 -23.02
C ASP A 214 25.69 12.66 -21.94
N VAL A 215 24.62 11.96 -21.58
CA VAL A 215 24.68 10.85 -20.60
C VAL A 215 25.68 9.78 -21.05
N LYS A 216 25.65 9.39 -22.32
CA LYS A 216 26.54 8.35 -22.85
C LYS A 216 27.99 8.80 -22.78
N ASN A 217 28.28 10.03 -23.21
CA ASN A 217 29.63 10.58 -23.20
C ASN A 217 30.20 10.66 -21.77
N ILE A 218 29.41 11.15 -20.81
CA ILE A 218 29.83 11.26 -19.41
C ILE A 218 30.07 9.87 -18.80
N VAL A 219 29.17 8.91 -19.06
CA VAL A 219 29.35 7.55 -18.54
C VAL A 219 30.59 6.89 -19.16
N ASP A 220 30.87 7.12 -20.44
CA ASP A 220 32.06 6.60 -21.09
C ASP A 220 33.35 7.15 -20.46
N GLU A 221 33.40 8.45 -20.13
CA GLU A 221 34.54 9.04 -19.41
C GLU A 221 34.76 8.40 -18.03
N PHE A 222 33.69 8.16 -17.26
CA PHE A 222 33.78 7.49 -15.96
C PHE A 222 34.24 6.05 -16.08
N ILE A 223 33.73 5.33 -17.08
CA ILE A 223 34.12 3.94 -17.32
C ILE A 223 35.60 3.85 -17.71
N ASP A 224 36.09 4.74 -18.57
CA ASP A 224 37.49 4.79 -18.97
C ASP A 224 38.41 5.19 -17.79
N TYR A 225 37.93 6.06 -16.89
CA TYR A 225 38.61 6.35 -15.63
C TYR A 225 38.68 5.12 -14.72
N TYR A 226 37.57 4.41 -14.51
CA TYR A 226 37.56 3.22 -13.65
C TYR A 226 38.35 2.03 -14.20
N GLU A 227 38.43 1.91 -15.52
CA GLU A 227 39.28 0.91 -16.17
C GLU A 227 40.76 1.21 -15.94
N ARG A 228 41.17 2.48 -16.06
CA ARG A 228 42.54 2.93 -15.79
C ARG A 228 42.97 2.68 -14.35
N GLU A 229 42.07 2.90 -13.41
CA GLU A 229 42.31 2.68 -11.98
C GLU A 229 42.13 1.22 -11.53
N GLY A 230 41.77 0.31 -12.45
CA GLY A 230 41.59 -1.11 -12.14
C GLY A 230 40.39 -1.42 -11.22
N ILE A 231 39.40 -0.53 -11.16
CA ILE A 231 38.24 -0.63 -10.27
C ILE A 231 37.17 -1.59 -10.84
N LEU A 232 37.12 -1.74 -12.17
CA LEU A 232 36.06 -2.50 -12.85
C LEU A 232 36.37 -4.00 -12.93
N ILE A 233 35.40 -4.82 -12.50
CA ILE A 233 35.39 -6.27 -12.70
C ILE A 233 34.70 -6.64 -14.03
N ASN A 234 33.66 -5.90 -14.43
CA ASN A 234 32.93 -6.10 -15.68
C ASN A 234 32.48 -4.76 -16.30
N LYS A 235 33.24 -4.29 -17.31
CA LYS A 235 33.04 -2.98 -17.98
C LYS A 235 31.63 -2.82 -18.55
N SER A 236 31.15 -3.81 -19.31
CA SER A 236 29.87 -3.71 -20.02
C SER A 236 28.68 -3.65 -19.07
N GLN A 237 28.65 -4.51 -18.05
CA GLN A 237 27.56 -4.55 -17.08
C GLN A 237 27.52 -3.26 -16.23
N TYR A 238 28.69 -2.76 -15.82
CA TYR A 238 28.77 -1.55 -15.01
C TYR A 238 28.38 -0.30 -15.81
N ARG A 239 28.76 -0.24 -17.10
CA ARG A 239 28.36 0.83 -18.02
C ARG A 239 26.84 0.91 -18.17
N GLU A 240 26.16 -0.21 -18.41
CA GLU A 240 24.69 -0.22 -18.50
C GLU A 240 24.05 0.26 -17.20
N LYS A 241 24.59 -0.16 -16.05
CA LYS A 241 24.11 0.26 -14.74
C LYS A 241 24.31 1.77 -14.51
N MET A 242 25.43 2.35 -14.94
CA MET A 242 25.68 3.79 -14.88
C MET A 242 24.73 4.59 -15.77
N ILE A 243 24.47 4.13 -17.00
CA ILE A 243 23.51 4.81 -17.91
C ILE A 243 22.10 4.82 -17.30
N LYS A 244 21.66 3.69 -16.72
CA LYS A 244 20.34 3.60 -16.06
C LYS A 244 20.25 4.43 -14.79
N SER A 245 21.36 4.59 -14.07
CA SER A 245 21.40 5.33 -12.80
C SER A 245 21.63 6.83 -12.93
N TYR A 246 22.20 7.31 -14.04
CA TYR A 246 22.49 8.73 -14.26
C TYR A 246 21.28 9.65 -13.93
N PRO A 247 21.45 10.84 -13.34
CA PRO A 247 22.69 11.47 -12.91
C PRO A 247 23.17 10.96 -11.54
N PHE A 248 22.61 9.87 -11.03
CA PHE A 248 23.09 9.22 -9.82
C PHE A 248 24.22 8.24 -10.16
N HIS A 249 25.08 8.00 -9.18
CA HIS A 249 26.06 6.93 -9.26
C HIS A 249 25.45 5.62 -8.74
N PRO A 250 25.60 4.48 -9.45
CA PRO A 250 24.99 3.20 -9.10
C PRO A 250 25.67 2.43 -7.96
#